data_AF-A0A4U0UPR3-F1
#
_entry.id   AF-A0A4U0UPR3-F1
#
_cell.length_a   1.000
_cell.length_b   1.000
_cell.length_c   1.000
_cell.angle_alpha   90.00
_cell.angle_beta   90.00
_cell.angle_gamma   90.00
#
_symmetry.space_group_name_H-M   'P 1'
#
loop_
_entity.id
_entity.type
_entity.pdbx_description
1 polymer ?
#
loop_
_entity_poly.entity_id
_entity_poly.type
_entity_poly.pdbx_seq_one_letter_code
_entity_poly.pdbx_strand_id
1 'polypeptide(L)'
;MKPSISDWVCDQKHTLHETPPPPYESPLDYDLAPTQPSKHALDAALSHLALAIAALYRAGPFYKRQSENLWFFAAGSWSREEYGRQVEKAGRGLPKKESVVRDVGFAEGKLREAVDVLWREGDARDARDLVEAVGGFKAGCQ
;
A
#
# COMPACT_ATOMS: atom_id res chain seq x y z
N MET A 1 27.46 -49.31 35.08
CA MET A 1 27.59 -48.07 34.28
C MET A 1 26.65 -48.20 33.06
N LYS A 2 25.67 -47.30 32.92
CA LYS A 2 24.91 -47.04 31.69
C LYS A 2 25.52 -45.78 31.05
N PRO A 3 25.66 -45.66 29.72
CA PRO A 3 24.54 -45.46 28.76
C PRO A 3 24.77 -46.29 27.46
N SER A 4 24.02 -46.22 26.35
CA SER A 4 23.10 -45.22 25.81
C SER A 4 22.18 -45.86 24.75
N ILE A 5 20.95 -45.35 24.62
CA ILE A 5 19.89 -45.74 23.64
C ILE A 5 20.22 -45.30 22.19
N SER A 6 21.44 -44.86 21.92
CA SER A 6 21.81 -44.24 20.64
C SER A 6 22.07 -45.26 19.51
N ASP A 7 22.03 -46.57 19.79
CA ASP A 7 22.26 -47.64 18.81
C ASP A 7 21.07 -47.91 17.87
N TRP A 8 19.94 -47.21 18.01
CA TRP A 8 18.74 -47.48 17.20
C TRP A 8 18.59 -46.65 15.92
N VAL A 9 19.49 -45.71 15.62
CA VAL A 9 19.51 -45.03 14.30
C VAL A 9 20.84 -45.27 13.61
N CYS A 10 21.31 -46.52 13.71
CA CYS A 10 22.31 -47.09 12.82
C CYS A 10 21.71 -47.52 11.45
N ASP A 11 20.41 -47.29 11.20
CA ASP A 11 19.70 -47.92 10.07
C ASP A 11 19.40 -47.00 8.87
N GLN A 12 20.28 -46.04 8.55
CA GLN A 12 20.23 -45.34 7.26
C GLN A 12 21.62 -45.13 6.63
N LYS A 13 22.58 -46.02 6.91
CA LYS A 13 23.91 -46.01 6.30
C LYS A 13 24.04 -46.95 5.10
N HIS A 14 23.16 -46.84 4.10
CA HIS A 14 23.42 -47.33 2.74
C HIS A 14 22.56 -46.45 1.80
N THR A 15 23.12 -45.49 1.06
CA THR A 15 23.80 -45.77 -0.21
C THR A 15 24.69 -44.57 -0.58
N LEU A 16 25.98 -44.83 -0.65
CA LEU A 16 26.99 -43.94 -1.25
C LEU A 16 26.87 -44.02 -2.78
N HIS A 17 26.59 -42.91 -3.46
CA HIS A 17 27.30 -42.36 -4.65
C HIS A 17 26.44 -41.31 -5.40
N GLU A 18 27.12 -40.33 -5.99
CA GLU A 18 26.65 -39.22 -6.88
C GLU A 18 26.09 -37.99 -6.13
N THR A 19 26.62 -36.76 -6.19
CA THR A 19 27.41 -35.99 -7.18
C THR A 19 28.07 -34.82 -6.39
N PRO A 20 29.25 -34.25 -6.74
CA PRO A 20 29.77 -33.09 -6.01
C PRO A 20 28.84 -31.87 -6.14
N PRO A 21 28.63 -31.06 -5.08
CA PRO A 21 27.93 -29.79 -5.21
C PRO A 21 28.74 -28.85 -6.11
N PRO A 22 28.09 -28.02 -6.95
CA PRO A 22 28.79 -26.97 -7.69
C PRO A 22 29.49 -26.02 -6.70
N PRO A 23 30.63 -25.42 -7.09
CA PRO A 23 31.35 -24.50 -6.24
C PRO A 23 30.43 -23.36 -5.82
N TYR A 24 30.44 -23.09 -4.52
CA TYR A 24 29.74 -22.01 -3.85
C TYR A 24 30.11 -20.68 -4.51
N GLU A 25 29.27 -20.19 -5.43
CA GLU A 25 29.28 -18.78 -5.78
C GLU A 25 28.60 -18.02 -4.63
N SER A 26 29.37 -17.07 -4.09
CA SER A 26 29.01 -16.13 -3.05
C SER A 26 27.62 -15.52 -3.23
N PRO A 27 27.01 -15.04 -2.13
CA PRO A 27 25.61 -14.68 -2.09
C PRO A 27 25.37 -13.61 -3.15
N LEU A 28 24.36 -13.84 -4.00
CA LEU A 28 23.78 -12.79 -4.81
C LEU A 28 23.47 -11.63 -3.86
N ASP A 29 24.32 -10.60 -3.95
CA ASP A 29 23.94 -9.25 -3.63
C ASP A 29 22.57 -9.06 -4.26
N TYR A 30 21.54 -9.01 -3.41
CA TYR A 30 20.32 -8.32 -3.78
C TYR A 30 20.77 -6.87 -3.98
N ASP A 31 21.25 -6.61 -5.19
CA ASP A 31 21.34 -5.30 -5.77
C ASP A 31 19.88 -4.81 -5.81
N LEU A 32 19.44 -4.29 -4.67
CA LEU A 32 18.33 -3.38 -4.52
C LEU A 32 18.73 -2.12 -5.29
N ALA A 33 18.84 -2.27 -6.61
CA ALA A 33 18.79 -1.17 -7.54
C ALA A 33 17.54 -0.38 -7.10
N PRO A 34 17.67 0.91 -6.76
CA PRO A 34 16.53 1.70 -6.35
C PRO A 34 15.51 1.61 -7.47
N THR A 35 14.43 0.86 -7.24
CA THR A 35 13.36 0.66 -8.22
C THR A 35 12.89 2.07 -8.55
N GLN A 36 13.15 2.51 -9.78
CA GLN A 36 12.73 3.85 -10.17
C GLN A 36 11.24 3.97 -9.88
N PRO A 37 10.80 5.06 -9.21
CA PRO A 37 9.41 5.23 -8.83
C PRO A 37 8.57 5.10 -10.09
N SER A 38 7.66 4.13 -10.11
CA SER A 38 6.85 3.91 -11.29
C SER A 38 5.82 5.04 -11.35
N LYS A 39 5.77 5.77 -12.47
CA LYS A 39 4.69 6.73 -12.72
C LYS A 39 3.31 6.11 -12.49
N HIS A 40 3.20 4.81 -12.78
CA HIS A 40 2.01 3.99 -12.54
C HIS A 40 1.60 3.91 -11.06
N ALA A 41 2.54 3.90 -10.11
CA ALA A 41 2.21 3.88 -8.68
C ALA A 41 1.57 5.20 -8.23
N LEU A 42 2.08 6.34 -8.68
CA LEU A 42 1.47 7.64 -8.38
C LEU A 42 0.07 7.75 -8.98
N ASP A 43 -0.11 7.36 -10.24
CA ASP A 43 -1.42 7.35 -10.90
C ASP A 43 -2.44 6.44 -10.19
N ALA A 44 -1.98 5.28 -9.71
CA ALA A 44 -2.80 4.35 -8.92
C ALA A 44 -3.16 4.95 -7.56
N ALA A 45 -2.20 5.52 -6.85
CA ALA A 45 -2.43 6.18 -5.56
C ALA A 45 -3.43 7.33 -5.67
N LEU A 46 -3.31 8.17 -6.71
CA LEU A 46 -4.25 9.22 -7.02
C LEU A 46 -5.66 8.68 -7.33
N SER A 47 -5.75 7.53 -8.00
CA SER A 47 -7.03 6.85 -8.26
C SER A 47 -7.72 6.37 -6.97
N HIS A 48 -6.95 5.76 -6.05
CA HIS A 48 -7.45 5.37 -4.73
C HIS A 48 -7.85 6.60 -3.90
N LEU A 49 -7.06 7.67 -3.95
CA LEU A 49 -7.35 8.94 -3.29
C LEU A 49 -8.67 9.54 -3.80
N ALA A 50 -8.90 9.56 -5.11
CA ALA A 50 -10.15 10.06 -5.70
C ALA A 50 -11.38 9.28 -5.21
N LEU A 51 -11.28 7.94 -5.09
CA LEU A 51 -12.33 7.10 -4.52
C LEU A 51 -12.60 7.41 -3.05
N ALA A 52 -11.54 7.61 -2.26
CA ALA A 52 -11.67 7.97 -0.85
C ALA A 52 -12.41 9.30 -0.67
N ILE A 53 -11.98 10.33 -1.41
CA ILE A 53 -12.55 11.68 -1.32
C ILE A 53 -14.00 11.69 -1.81
N ALA A 54 -14.32 10.95 -2.87
CA ALA A 54 -15.69 10.81 -3.33
C ALA A 54 -16.61 10.18 -2.26
N ALA A 55 -16.11 9.18 -1.52
CA ALA A 55 -16.85 8.58 -0.42
C ALA A 55 -17.02 9.57 0.76
N LEU A 56 -15.99 10.36 1.09
CA LEU A 56 -16.08 11.42 2.12
C LEU A 56 -17.06 12.53 1.73
N TYR A 57 -17.08 12.95 0.47
CA TYR A 57 -18.05 13.92 -0.03
C TYR A 57 -19.49 13.40 0.11
N ARG A 58 -19.69 12.11 -0.14
CA ARG A 58 -20.98 11.44 0.05
C ARG A 58 -21.36 11.25 1.51
N ALA A 59 -20.38 11.04 2.39
CA ALA A 59 -20.57 10.90 3.83
C ALA A 59 -21.15 12.17 4.46
N GLY A 60 -20.73 13.35 4.00
CA GLY A 60 -21.39 14.61 4.33
C GLY A 60 -20.50 15.86 4.23
N PRO A 61 -21.08 17.06 4.47
CA PRO A 61 -20.37 18.33 4.33
C PRO A 61 -19.21 18.50 5.33
N PHE A 62 -19.30 17.89 6.51
CA PHE A 62 -18.22 17.87 7.49
C PHE A 62 -16.95 17.21 6.91
N TYR A 63 -17.07 15.96 6.46
CA TYR A 63 -15.97 15.20 5.87
C TYR A 63 -15.46 15.82 4.58
N LYS A 64 -16.34 16.42 3.78
CA LYS A 64 -15.96 17.17 2.57
C LYS A 64 -14.96 18.28 2.90
N ARG A 65 -15.24 19.12 3.90
CA ARG A 65 -14.34 20.20 4.32
C ARG A 65 -13.01 19.67 4.84
N GLN A 66 -13.05 18.63 5.69
CA GLN A 66 -11.82 18.07 6.25
C GLN A 66 -10.92 17.42 5.18
N SER A 67 -11.53 16.81 4.16
CA SER A 67 -10.79 16.20 3.04
C SER A 67 -10.12 17.21 2.10
N GLU A 68 -10.34 18.52 2.26
CA GLU A 68 -9.65 19.53 1.45
C GLU A 68 -8.13 19.50 1.65
N ASN A 69 -7.63 19.03 2.80
CA ASN A 69 -6.19 18.86 3.01
C ASN A 69 -5.58 17.82 2.06
N LEU A 70 -6.37 16.83 1.63
CA LEU A 70 -5.93 15.79 0.71
C LEU A 70 -5.71 16.32 -0.73
N TRP A 71 -6.30 17.47 -1.07
CA TRP A 71 -6.06 18.11 -2.36
C TRP A 71 -4.59 18.50 -2.55
N PHE A 72 -3.90 18.94 -1.49
CA PHE A 72 -2.53 19.43 -1.61
C PHE A 72 -1.57 18.35 -2.12
N PHE A 73 -1.83 17.09 -1.78
CA PHE A 73 -1.10 15.95 -2.34
C PHE A 73 -1.33 15.81 -3.85
N ALA A 74 -2.58 15.94 -4.31
CA ALA A 74 -2.92 15.78 -5.74
C ALA A 74 -2.56 17.01 -6.60
N ALA A 75 -2.31 18.17 -6.01
CA ALA A 75 -2.11 19.44 -6.72
C ALA A 75 -0.87 19.47 -7.62
N GLY A 76 0.13 18.60 -7.36
CA GLY A 76 1.28 18.42 -8.25
C GLY A 76 0.97 17.64 -9.53
N SER A 77 -0.13 16.87 -9.55
CA SER A 77 -0.49 15.96 -10.64
C SER A 77 -1.74 16.41 -11.40
N TRP A 78 -2.70 17.05 -10.72
CA TRP A 78 -3.97 17.47 -11.30
C TRP A 78 -4.24 18.96 -11.07
N SER A 79 -4.91 19.61 -12.03
CA SER A 79 -5.53 20.92 -11.79
C SER A 79 -6.75 20.78 -10.88
N ARG A 80 -7.25 21.89 -10.32
CA ARG A 80 -8.42 21.84 -9.43
C ARG A 80 -9.67 21.34 -10.16
N GLU A 81 -9.83 21.70 -11.43
CA GLU A 81 -10.89 21.19 -12.31
C GLU A 81 -10.73 19.69 -12.55
N GLU A 82 -9.51 19.23 -12.84
CA GLU A 82 -9.26 17.82 -13.12
C GLU A 82 -9.49 16.96 -11.87
N TYR A 83 -9.04 17.41 -10.71
CA TYR A 83 -9.35 16.76 -9.44
C TYR A 83 -10.85 16.67 -9.19
N GLY A 84 -11.60 17.75 -9.45
CA GLY A 84 -13.06 17.71 -9.39
C GLY A 84 -13.65 16.64 -10.31
N ARG A 85 -13.19 16.58 -11.57
CA ARG A 85 -13.62 15.55 -12.54
C ARG A 85 -13.29 14.13 -12.09
N GLN A 86 -12.09 13.90 -11.54
CA GLN A 86 -11.65 12.58 -11.08
C GLN A 86 -12.45 12.13 -9.85
N VAL A 87 -12.68 13.03 -8.89
CA VAL A 87 -13.53 12.73 -7.72
C VAL A 87 -14.97 12.45 -8.12
N GLU A 88 -15.55 13.23 -9.04
CA GLU A 88 -16.89 12.96 -9.56
C GLU A 88 -16.97 11.63 -10.32
N LYS A 89 -15.97 11.35 -11.16
CA LYS A 89 -15.87 10.08 -11.88
C LYS A 89 -15.77 8.90 -10.92
N ALA A 90 -14.92 9.00 -9.91
CA ALA A 90 -14.79 8.00 -8.85
C ALA A 90 -16.10 7.82 -8.07
N GLY A 91 -16.80 8.93 -7.76
CA GLY A 91 -18.08 8.94 -7.08
C GLY A 91 -19.19 8.18 -7.81
N ARG A 92 -19.21 8.23 -9.15
CA ARG A 92 -20.14 7.43 -9.97
C ARG A 92 -19.89 5.93 -9.89
N GLY A 93 -18.65 5.52 -9.58
CA GLY A 93 -18.25 4.12 -9.42
C GLY A 93 -18.40 3.58 -7.99
N LEU A 94 -18.80 4.41 -7.03
CA LEU A 94 -18.96 3.97 -5.65
C LEU A 94 -20.17 3.03 -5.52
N PRO A 95 -20.09 2.00 -4.64
CA PRO A 95 -21.23 1.17 -4.32
C PRO A 95 -22.36 2.02 -3.71
N LYS A 96 -23.60 1.50 -3.73
CA LYS A 96 -24.78 2.20 -3.19
C LYS A 96 -24.50 2.69 -1.76
N LYS A 97 -24.90 3.92 -1.47
CA LYS A 97 -24.77 4.49 -0.11
C LYS A 97 -25.62 3.67 0.86
N GLU A 98 -24.97 3.17 1.91
CA GLU A 98 -25.65 2.45 2.99
C GLU A 98 -25.66 3.27 4.28
N SER A 99 -24.50 3.76 4.72
CA SER A 99 -24.37 4.59 5.92
C SER A 99 -23.16 5.50 5.83
N VAL A 100 -23.17 6.57 6.64
CA VAL A 100 -22.03 7.51 6.76
C VAL A 100 -20.79 6.77 7.27
N VAL A 101 -20.95 5.90 8.28
CA VAL A 101 -19.84 5.11 8.85
C VAL A 101 -19.20 4.21 7.79
N ARG A 102 -20.00 3.56 6.93
CA ARG A 102 -19.48 2.70 5.86
C ARG A 102 -18.74 3.50 4.79
N ASP A 103 -19.23 4.69 4.45
CA ASP A 103 -18.55 5.59 3.50
C ASP A 103 -17.20 6.07 4.05
N VAL A 104 -17.14 6.44 5.34
CA VAL A 104 -15.89 6.85 6.00
C VAL A 104 -14.91 5.68 6.09
N GLY A 105 -15.35 4.50 6.53
CA GLY A 105 -14.49 3.32 6.60
C GLY A 105 -13.97 2.87 5.23
N PHE A 106 -14.80 2.98 4.18
CA PHE A 106 -14.35 2.76 2.81
C PHE A 106 -13.26 3.76 2.39
N ALA A 107 -13.46 5.04 2.69
CA ALA A 107 -12.48 6.08 2.39
C ALA A 107 -11.15 5.83 3.09
N GLU A 108 -11.17 5.50 4.39
CA GLU A 108 -9.96 5.16 5.14
C GLU A 108 -9.23 3.94 4.55
N GLY A 109 -9.97 2.92 4.11
CA GLY A 109 -9.41 1.78 3.41
C GLY A 109 -8.70 2.19 2.12
N LYS A 110 -9.32 3.05 1.32
CA LYS A 110 -8.72 3.55 0.07
C LYS A 110 -7.51 4.46 0.30
N LEU A 111 -7.52 5.29 1.35
CA LEU A 111 -6.34 6.07 1.73
C LEU A 111 -5.17 5.17 2.13
N ARG A 112 -5.44 4.06 2.85
CA ARG A 112 -4.42 3.07 3.18
C ARG A 112 -3.86 2.40 1.92
N GLU A 113 -4.73 1.94 1.02
CA GLU A 113 -4.30 1.34 -0.25
C GLU A 113 -3.43 2.30 -1.07
N ALA A 114 -3.79 3.59 -1.13
CA ALA A 114 -3.00 4.61 -1.83
C ALA A 114 -1.58 4.74 -1.25
N VAL A 115 -1.47 4.79 0.09
CA VAL A 115 -0.18 4.83 0.79
C VAL A 115 0.62 3.55 0.57
N ASP A 116 -0.01 2.39 0.66
CA ASP A 116 0.64 1.09 0.48
C ASP A 116 1.21 0.94 -0.95
N VAL A 117 0.50 1.40 -1.97
CA VAL A 117 0.98 1.40 -3.36
C VAL A 117 2.22 2.29 -3.50
N LEU A 118 2.21 3.49 -2.93
CA LEU A 118 3.38 4.38 -2.99
C LEU A 118 4.59 3.80 -2.26
N TRP A 119 4.41 3.15 -1.11
CA TRP A 119 5.51 2.50 -0.39
C TRP A 119 6.11 1.31 -1.14
N ARG A 120 5.29 0.56 -1.87
CA ARG A 120 5.74 -0.66 -2.58
C ARG A 120 6.37 -0.36 -3.93
N GLU A 121 5.80 0.59 -4.67
CA GLU A 121 6.04 0.74 -6.11
C GLU A 121 6.28 2.20 -6.54
N GLY A 122 6.11 3.16 -5.62
CA GLY A 122 6.23 4.59 -5.85
C GLY A 122 7.42 5.22 -5.13
N ASP A 123 7.43 6.56 -5.08
CA ASP A 123 8.45 7.30 -4.36
C ASP A 123 8.13 7.32 -2.86
N ALA A 124 9.12 6.98 -2.03
CA ALA A 124 9.00 7.04 -0.58
C ALA A 124 8.67 8.45 -0.07
N ARG A 125 9.04 9.50 -0.81
CA ARG A 125 8.65 10.88 -0.52
C ARG A 125 7.15 11.07 -0.73
N ASP A 126 6.61 10.68 -1.87
CA ASP A 126 5.18 10.76 -2.15
C ASP A 126 4.37 9.99 -1.10
N ALA A 127 4.87 8.81 -0.68
CA ALA A 127 4.23 8.03 0.38
C ALA A 127 4.18 8.78 1.72
N ARG A 128 5.26 9.49 2.09
CA ARG A 128 5.31 10.31 3.32
C ARG A 128 4.38 11.51 3.22
N ASP A 129 4.40 12.22 2.09
CA ASP A 129 3.57 13.39 1.87
C ASP A 129 2.07 13.01 1.95
N LEU A 130 1.69 11.86 1.39
CA LEU A 130 0.32 11.35 1.50
C LEU A 130 -0.03 10.96 2.94
N VAL A 131 0.88 10.32 3.69
CA VAL A 131 0.67 9.98 5.10
C VAL A 131 0.45 11.24 5.94
N GLU A 132 1.23 12.29 5.71
CA GLU A 132 1.07 13.58 6.38
C GLU A 132 -0.30 14.21 6.08
N ALA A 133 -0.69 14.24 4.80
CA ALA A 133 -1.99 14.76 4.37
C ALA A 133 -3.16 13.98 5.03
N VAL A 134 -3.05 12.65 5.12
CA VAL A 134 -4.04 11.79 5.81
C VAL A 134 -4.05 12.07 7.31
N GLY A 135 -2.89 12.29 7.93
CA GLY A 135 -2.77 12.71 9.32
C GLY A 135 -3.51 14.02 9.60
N GLY A 136 -3.31 15.02 8.74
CA GLY A 136 -4.02 16.31 8.82
C GLY A 136 -5.54 16.17 8.68
N PHE A 137 -6.01 15.33 7.75
CA PHE A 137 -7.44 15.02 7.64
C PHE A 137 -8.01 14.40 8.93
N LYS A 138 -7.31 13.42 9.52
CA LYS A 138 -7.76 12.75 10.74
C LYS A 138 -7.78 13.68 11.95
N ALA A 139 -6.76 14.53 12.09
CA ALA A 139 -6.69 15.52 13.16
C ALA A 139 -7.87 16.50 13.09
N GLY A 140 -8.31 16.89 11.88
CA GLY A 140 -9.49 17.74 11.70
C GLY A 140 -10.83 17.06 11.97
N CYS A 141 -10.85 15.73 12.12
CA CYS A 141 -12.04 14.94 12.42
C CYS A 141 -12.22 14.62 13.91
N GLN A 142 -11.26 15.00 14.77
CA GLN A 142 -11.32 14.87 16.24
C GLN A 142 -12.05 16.05 16.88
#